data_AF-A0A5B0X3U3-F1
#
_entry.id   AF-A0A5B0X3U3-F1
#
_cell.length_a   1.000
_cell.length_b   1.000
_cell.length_c   1.000
_cell.angle_alpha   90.00
_cell.angle_beta   90.00
_cell.angle_gamma   90.00
#
_symmetry.space_group_name_H-M   'P 1'
#
loop_
_entity.id
_entity.type
_entity.pdbx_description
1 polymer ?
#
loop_
_entity_poly.entity_id
_entity_poly.type
_entity_poly.pdbx_seq_one_letter_code
_entity_poly.pdbx_strand_id
1 'polypeptide(L)'
;MEGLTVAEAMELIRINEEAIAIQFQTWLTITFATIVAIFAGRNLLTRLIRWLVTLLYLLASLSVAAMSIYLAEGNAQLIAGLNSHDVAIATPVFAGSVFFVLFLVGVATTVYFIHMTPDDLHT
;
A
#
# COMPACT_ATOMS: atom_id res chain seq x y z
N MET A 1 -23.04 -9.98 -23.36
CA MET A 1 -21.67 -9.59 -22.99
C MET A 1 -20.79 -10.70 -23.50
N GLU A 2 -19.94 -10.45 -24.50
CA GLU A 2 -18.90 -11.42 -24.88
C GLU A 2 -18.07 -11.71 -23.62
N GLY A 3 -18.01 -12.98 -23.22
CA GLY A 3 -17.19 -13.39 -22.09
C GLY A 3 -15.73 -13.15 -22.45
N LEU A 4 -14.97 -12.59 -21.51
CA LEU A 4 -13.51 -12.51 -21.62
C LEU A 4 -12.95 -13.89 -21.95
N THR A 5 -12.08 -13.95 -22.94
CA THR A 5 -11.31 -15.16 -23.21
C THR A 5 -10.35 -15.44 -22.04
N VAL A 6 -9.95 -16.70 -21.85
CA VAL A 6 -8.99 -17.08 -20.80
C VAL A 6 -7.69 -16.27 -20.90
N ALA A 7 -7.24 -15.99 -22.13
CA ALA A 7 -6.04 -15.19 -22.37
C ALA A 7 -6.21 -13.74 -21.89
N GLU A 8 -7.33 -13.09 -22.20
CA GLU A 8 -7.61 -11.71 -21.77
C GLU A 8 -7.79 -11.61 -20.24
N ALA A 9 -8.44 -12.60 -19.62
CA ALA A 9 -8.60 -12.63 -18.16
C ALA A 9 -7.26 -12.80 -17.44
N MET A 10 -6.35 -13.64 -17.96
CA MET A 10 -5.00 -13.78 -17.45
C MET A 10 -4.16 -12.51 -17.63
N GLU A 11 -4.31 -11.83 -18.76
CA GLU A 11 -3.66 -10.55 -19.01
C GLU A 11 -4.13 -9.47 -18.02
N LEU A 12 -5.44 -9.38 -17.78
CA LEU A 12 -6.02 -8.44 -16.82
C LEU A 12 -5.52 -8.69 -15.39
N ILE A 13 -5.43 -9.96 -14.97
CA ILE A 13 -4.88 -10.33 -13.66
C ILE A 13 -3.44 -9.82 -13.53
N ARG A 14 -2.61 -10.05 -14.56
CA ARG A 14 -1.21 -9.63 -14.57
C ARG A 14 -1.05 -8.12 -14.53
N ILE A 15 -1.87 -7.38 -15.27
CA ILE A 15 -1.90 -5.91 -15.25
C ILE A 15 -2.25 -5.40 -13.84
N ASN A 16 -3.25 -5.99 -13.19
CA ASN A 16 -3.65 -5.62 -11.85
C ASN A 16 -2.57 -5.93 -10.80
N GLU A 17 -1.90 -7.09 -10.92
CA GLU A 17 -0.76 -7.44 -10.05
C GLU A 17 0.40 -6.45 -10.19
N GLU A 18 0.74 -6.06 -11.41
CA GLU A 18 1.77 -5.05 -11.67
C GLU A 18 1.36 -3.67 -11.11
N ALA A 19 0.09 -3.28 -11.27
CA ALA A 19 -0.44 -2.04 -10.71
C ALA A 19 -0.39 -2.02 -9.17
N ILE A 20 -0.68 -3.14 -8.50
CA ILE A 20 -0.53 -3.29 -7.04
C ILE A 20 0.95 -3.12 -6.64
N ALA A 21 1.88 -3.74 -7.37
CA ALA A 21 3.31 -3.62 -7.08
C ALA A 21 3.81 -2.18 -7.23
N ILE A 22 3.40 -1.48 -8.29
CA ILE A 22 3.74 -0.06 -8.52
C ILE A 22 3.17 0.82 -7.41
N GLN A 23 1.94 0.58 -6.97
CA GLN A 23 1.32 1.31 -5.86
C GLN A 23 2.07 1.10 -4.55
N PHE A 24 2.49 -0.13 -4.27
CA PHE A 24 3.28 -0.43 -3.08
C PHE A 24 4.65 0.29 -3.11
N GLN A 25 5.34 0.29 -4.26
CA GLN A 25 6.59 1.04 -4.44
C GLN A 25 6.39 2.55 -4.28
N THR A 26 5.28 3.08 -4.78
CA THR A 26 4.90 4.48 -4.62
C THR A 26 4.68 4.83 -3.15
N TRP A 27 3.97 3.98 -2.41
CA TRP A 27 3.77 4.15 -0.97
C TRP A 27 5.09 4.08 -0.18
N LEU A 28 6.00 3.16 -0.51
CA LEU A 28 7.33 3.11 0.10
C LEU A 28 8.12 4.41 -0.15
N THR A 29 8.02 4.96 -1.36
CA THR A 29 8.67 6.22 -1.73
C THR A 29 8.13 7.39 -0.91
N ILE A 30 6.80 7.50 -0.78
CA ILE A 30 6.14 8.52 0.06
C ILE A 30 6.56 8.36 1.52
N THR A 31 6.59 7.12 2.02
CA THR A 31 7.00 6.80 3.39
C THR A 31 8.44 7.24 3.65
N PHE A 32 9.37 6.86 2.78
CA PHE A 32 10.77 7.23 2.92
C PHE A 32 10.98 8.74 2.82
N ALA A 33 10.36 9.39 1.84
CA ALA A 33 10.43 10.86 1.69
C ALA A 33 9.89 11.58 2.92
N THR A 34 8.79 11.08 3.50
CA THR A 34 8.20 11.63 4.73
C THR A 34 9.18 11.51 5.89
N ILE A 35 9.76 10.33 6.12
CA ILE A 35 10.74 10.11 7.18
C ILE A 35 11.94 11.06 7.01
N VAL A 36 12.52 11.12 5.81
CA VAL A 36 13.67 12.00 5.51
C VAL A 36 13.32 13.47 5.74
N ALA A 37 12.14 13.92 5.30
CA ALA A 37 11.69 15.30 5.50
C ALA A 37 11.50 15.64 6.99
N ILE A 38 10.97 14.71 7.79
CA ILE A 38 10.82 14.88 9.23
C ILE A 38 12.19 15.00 9.92
N PHE A 39 13.17 14.17 9.54
CA PHE A 39 14.52 14.27 10.08
C PHE A 39 15.22 15.57 9.66
N ALA A 40 15.14 15.97 8.39
CA ALA A 40 15.76 17.19 7.89
C ALA A 40 15.13 18.47 8.48
N GLY A 41 13.81 18.48 8.66
CA GLY A 41 13.04 19.62 9.11
C GLY A 41 12.70 19.63 10.61
N ARG A 42 13.33 18.78 11.42
CA ARG A 42 12.90 18.51 12.82
C ARG A 42 12.72 19.76 13.68
N ASN A 43 13.62 20.74 13.52
CA ASN A 43 13.61 21.97 14.31
C ASN A 43 12.51 22.97 13.89
N LEU A 44 11.89 22.75 12.72
CA LEU A 44 10.84 23.60 12.16
C LEU A 44 9.43 22.99 12.39
N LEU A 45 9.35 21.75 12.87
CA LEU A 45 8.12 21.00 13.03
C LEU A 45 7.36 21.39 14.31
N THR A 46 6.50 22.40 14.17
CA THR A 46 5.50 22.74 15.19
C THR A 46 4.48 21.60 15.36
N ARG A 47 3.80 21.57 16.51
CA ARG A 47 2.78 20.55 16.82
C ARG A 47 1.69 20.48 15.74
N LEU A 48 1.25 21.62 15.21
CA LEU A 48 0.24 21.69 14.15
C LEU A 48 0.75 21.08 12.84
N ILE A 49 1.99 21.38 12.44
CA ILE A 49 2.58 20.84 11.21
C ILE A 49 2.76 19.32 11.31
N ARG A 50 3.14 18.78 12.48
CA ARG A 50 3.25 17.33 12.71
C ARG A 50 1.91 16.61 12.46
N TRP A 51 0.81 17.17 12.96
CA TRP A 51 -0.52 16.61 12.71
C TRP A 51 -0.94 16.74 11.24
N LEU A 52 -0.63 17.86 10.60
CA LEU A 52 -0.91 18.04 9.17
C LEU A 52 -0.16 17.00 8.32
N VAL A 53 1.14 16.80 8.56
CA VAL A 53 1.95 15.79 7.86
C VAL A 53 1.41 14.39 8.12
N THR A 54 1.03 14.09 9.37
CA THR A 54 0.40 12.81 9.72
C THR A 54 -0.89 12.57 8.96
N LEU A 55 -1.79 13.55 8.90
CA LEU A 55 -3.05 13.42 8.16
C LEU A 55 -2.81 13.23 6.65
N LEU A 56 -1.90 14.00 6.06
CA LEU A 56 -1.56 13.86 4.64
C LEU A 56 -0.94 12.48 4.35
N TYR A 57 -0.07 12.01 5.22
CA TYR A 57 0.55 10.68 5.10
C TYR A 57 -0.48 9.55 5.25
N LEU A 58 -1.39 9.67 6.22
CA LEU A 58 -2.47 8.69 6.42
C LEU A 58 -3.45 8.68 5.25
N LEU A 59 -3.81 9.84 4.69
CA LEU A 59 -4.65 9.93 3.49
C LEU A 59 -3.98 9.28 2.29
N ALA A 60 -2.69 9.55 2.06
CA ALA A 60 -1.93 8.90 1.00
C ALA A 60 -1.87 7.37 1.19
N SER A 61 -1.62 6.92 2.42
CA SER A 61 -1.59 5.49 2.78
C SER A 61 -2.95 4.83 2.55
N LEU A 62 -4.04 5.45 3.00
CA LEU A 62 -5.40 4.96 2.82
C LEU A 62 -5.78 4.87 1.34
N SER A 63 -5.42 5.86 0.54
CA SER A 63 -5.67 5.87 -0.92
C SER A 63 -4.99 4.69 -1.61
N VAL A 64 -3.71 4.43 -1.30
CA VAL A 64 -2.97 3.28 -1.83
C VAL A 64 -3.59 1.96 -1.37
N ALA A 65 -3.95 1.84 -0.10
CA ALA A 65 -4.58 0.63 0.43
C ALA A 65 -5.94 0.36 -0.23
N ALA A 66 -6.80 1.37 -0.37
CA ALA A 66 -8.11 1.25 -1.00
C ALA A 66 -8.00 0.81 -2.46
N MET A 67 -7.09 1.41 -3.23
CA MET A 67 -6.88 1.04 -4.61
C MET A 67 -6.29 -0.38 -4.75
N SER A 68 -5.39 -0.78 -3.86
CA SER A 68 -4.85 -2.15 -3.82
C SER A 68 -5.92 -3.18 -3.49
N ILE A 69 -6.84 -2.87 -2.56
CA ILE A 69 -8.00 -3.72 -2.24
C ILE A 69 -8.92 -3.86 -3.44
N TYR A 70 -9.24 -2.76 -4.12
CA TYR A 70 -10.10 -2.76 -5.30
C TYR A 70 -9.53 -3.64 -6.44
N LEU A 71 -8.23 -3.53 -6.72
CA LEU A 71 -7.55 -4.37 -7.71
C LEU A 71 -7.51 -5.84 -7.29
N ALA A 72 -7.25 -6.11 -6.01
CA ALA A 72 -7.24 -7.48 -5.47
C ALA A 72 -8.63 -8.14 -5.54
N GLU A 73 -9.70 -7.39 -5.26
CA GLU A 73 -11.08 -7.86 -5.40
C GLU A 73 -11.40 -8.17 -6.88
N GLY A 74 -11.00 -7.28 -7.80
CA GLY A 74 -11.13 -7.53 -9.24
C GLY A 74 -10.42 -8.82 -9.67
N ASN A 75 -9.21 -9.07 -9.18
CA ASN A 75 -8.49 -10.31 -9.44
C ASN A 75 -9.19 -11.54 -8.85
N ALA A 76 -9.71 -11.44 -7.62
CA ALA A 76 -10.44 -12.54 -7.00
C ALA A 76 -11.70 -12.93 -7.81
N GLN A 77 -12.43 -11.95 -8.34
CA GLN A 77 -13.58 -12.20 -9.21
C GLN A 77 -13.19 -12.87 -10.53
N LEU A 78 -12.10 -12.42 -11.16
CA LEU A 78 -11.57 -13.03 -12.40
C LEU A 78 -11.08 -14.46 -12.18
N ILE A 79 -10.34 -14.70 -11.09
CA ILE A 79 -9.86 -16.05 -10.72
C ILE A 79 -11.03 -16.98 -10.42
N ALA A 80 -12.08 -16.50 -9.74
CA ALA A 80 -13.29 -17.28 -9.51
C ALA A 80 -13.99 -17.66 -10.84
N GLY A 81 -14.03 -16.74 -11.81
CA GLY A 81 -14.51 -17.01 -13.16
C GLY A 81 -13.67 -18.05 -13.89
N LEU A 82 -12.34 -17.96 -13.80
CA LEU A 82 -11.42 -18.91 -14.46
C LEU A 82 -11.43 -20.31 -13.83
N ASN A 83 -11.59 -20.41 -12.51
CA ASN A 83 -11.75 -21.69 -11.82
C ASN A 83 -13.04 -22.43 -12.25
N SER A 84 -14.08 -21.70 -12.68
CA SER A 84 -15.29 -22.31 -13.24
C SER A 84 -15.08 -22.92 -14.64
N HIS A 85 -13.95 -22.62 -15.27
CA HIS A 85 -13.51 -23.15 -16.57
C HIS A 85 -12.33 -24.15 -16.43
N ASP A 86 -12.16 -24.78 -15.26
CA ASP A 86 -11.09 -25.75 -14.93
C ASP A 86 -9.64 -25.20 -15.02
N VAL A 87 -9.46 -23.87 -15.00
CA VAL A 87 -8.13 -23.25 -14.95
C VAL A 87 -7.79 -22.95 -13.50
N ALA A 88 -6.99 -23.82 -12.87
CA ALA A 88 -6.56 -23.65 -11.49
C ALA A 88 -5.45 -22.57 -11.37
N ILE A 89 -5.81 -21.41 -10.83
CA ILE A 89 -4.87 -20.32 -10.51
C ILE A 89 -4.71 -20.24 -9.00
N ALA A 90 -3.47 -20.37 -8.51
CA ALA A 90 -3.18 -20.20 -7.10
C ALA A 90 -3.37 -18.73 -6.69
N THR A 91 -4.22 -18.47 -5.70
CA THR A 91 -4.35 -17.14 -5.10
C THR A 91 -3.13 -16.86 -4.20
N PRO A 92 -2.40 -15.75 -4.40
CA PRO A 92 -1.17 -15.47 -3.65
C PRO A 92 -1.45 -14.90 -2.25
N VAL A 93 -2.21 -15.62 -1.43
CA VAL A 93 -2.68 -15.18 -0.10
C VAL A 93 -1.52 -14.83 0.83
N PHE A 94 -0.43 -15.61 0.80
CA PHE A 94 0.74 -15.37 1.64
C PHE A 94 1.42 -14.03 1.30
N ALA A 95 1.63 -13.74 0.01
CA ALA A 95 2.24 -12.48 -0.42
C ALA A 95 1.39 -11.28 0.00
N GLY A 96 0.07 -11.34 -0.21
CA GLY A 96 -0.87 -10.31 0.25
C GLY A 96 -0.81 -10.08 1.76
N SER A 97 -0.71 -11.15 2.55
CA SER A 97 -0.59 -11.08 4.01
C SER A 97 0.68 -10.36 4.45
N VAL A 98 1.82 -10.71 3.85
CA VAL A 98 3.12 -10.07 4.13
C VAL A 98 3.09 -8.59 3.77
N PHE A 99 2.52 -8.23 2.61
CA PHE A 99 2.36 -6.83 2.20
C PHE A 99 1.52 -6.04 3.20
N PHE A 100 0.41 -6.59 3.67
CA PHE A 100 -0.45 -5.94 4.63
C PHE A 100 0.25 -5.69 5.97
N VAL A 101 1.00 -6.67 6.48
CA VAL A 101 1.79 -6.51 7.71
C VAL A 101 2.86 -5.43 7.54
N LEU A 102 3.59 -5.45 6.42
CA LEU A 102 4.59 -4.42 6.11
C LEU A 102 3.97 -3.03 6.02
N PHE A 103 2.78 -2.92 5.43
CA PHE A 103 2.04 -1.67 5.33
C PHE A 103 1.69 -1.12 6.71
N LEU A 104 1.12 -1.94 7.61
CA LEU A 104 0.80 -1.53 8.97
C LEU A 104 2.04 -1.09 9.76
N VAL A 105 3.12 -1.87 9.68
CA VAL A 105 4.39 -1.55 10.34
C VAL A 105 4.98 -0.24 9.80
N GLY A 106 4.97 -0.04 8.49
CA GLY A 106 5.47 1.19 7.86
C GLY A 106 4.66 2.42 8.26
N VAL A 107 3.32 2.31 8.29
CA VAL A 107 2.45 3.39 8.74
C VAL A 107 2.74 3.73 10.21
N ALA A 108 2.74 2.73 11.09
CA ALA A 108 2.98 2.93 12.52
C ALA A 108 4.35 3.56 12.79
N THR A 109 5.39 3.06 12.11
CA THR A 109 6.77 3.56 12.25
C THR A 109 6.90 5.00 11.76
N THR A 110 6.25 5.35 10.64
CA THR A 110 6.31 6.72 10.10
C THR A 110 5.59 7.71 11.00
N VAL A 111 4.40 7.35 11.50
CA VAL A 111 3.66 8.18 12.46
C VAL A 111 4.46 8.38 13.75
N TYR A 112 5.11 7.32 14.24
CA TYR A 112 6.04 7.43 15.37
C TYR A 112 7.14 8.46 15.10
N PHE A 113 7.83 8.38 13.95
CA PHE A 113 8.89 9.34 13.61
C PHE A 113 8.39 10.78 13.49
N ILE A 114 7.19 11.01 12.93
CA ILE A 114 6.60 12.35 12.85
C ILE A 114 6.41 12.97 14.25
N HIS A 115 6.04 12.15 15.24
CA HIS A 115 5.73 12.61 16.58
C HIS A 115 6.89 12.52 17.58
N MET A 116 7.99 11.85 17.23
CA MET A 116 9.18 11.74 18.08
C MET A 116 9.76 13.12 18.44
N THR A 117 9.92 13.39 19.73
CA THR A 117 10.43 14.65 20.26
C THR A 117 11.93 14.56 20.58
N PRO A 118 12.68 15.70 20.58
CA PRO A 118 14.11 15.70 20.87
C PRO A 118 14.47 15.08 22.24
N ASP A 119 13.60 15.22 23.23
CA ASP A 119 13.81 14.70 24.59
C ASP A 119 13.80 13.16 24.66
N ASP A 120 13.17 12.48 23.69
CA ASP A 120 13.07 11.02 23.63
C ASP A 120 14.39 10.33 23.20
N LEU A 121 15.45 11.09 22.89
CA LEU A 121 16.77 10.57 22.48
C LEU A 121 17.81 10.57 23.62
N HIS A 122 17.47 11.11 24.79
CA HIS A 122 18.39 11.27 25.92
C HIS A 122 18.05 10.42 27.15
N THR A 123 17.14 9.45 27.01
CA THR A 123 16.86 8.39 28.00
C THR A 123 17.25 7.04 27.42
#